data_AF-A0A955BE84-F1
#
_entry.id   AF-A0A955BE84-F1
#
_cell.length_a   1.000
_cell.length_b   1.000
_cell.length_c   1.000
_cell.angle_alpha   90.00
_cell.angle_beta   90.00
_cell.angle_gamma   90.00
#
_symmetry.space_group_name_H-M   'P 1'
#
loop_
_entity.id
_entity.type
_entity.pdbx_description
1 polymer ?
#
loop_
_entity_poly.entity_id
_entity_poly.type
_entity_poly.pdbx_seq_one_letter_code
_entity_poly.pdbx_strand_id
1 'polypeptide(L)' 'MATFDAPNREVCTLRRDRTNTPLQALVTLNDPVYVESSQALCRRMWSHEVAATYKLTYVFRLFMARFPRDE' A
#
# COMPACT_ATOMS: atom_id res chain seq x y z
N MET A 1 3.79 -13.98 3.72
CA MET A 1 4.89 -13.12 4.22
C MET A 1 6.21 -13.33 3.48
N ALA A 2 6.59 -14.58 3.12
CA ALA A 2 7.82 -14.83 2.37
C ALA A 2 7.92 -14.04 1.05
N THR A 3 6.81 -13.88 0.31
CA THR A 3 6.77 -13.12 -0.94
C THR A 3 7.12 -11.63 -0.79
N PHE A 4 6.94 -11.06 0.41
CA PHE A 4 7.24 -9.66 0.73
C PHE A 4 8.59 -9.49 1.44
N ASP A 5 9.56 -10.37 1.12
CA ASP A 5 10.91 -10.36 1.66
C ASP A 5 10.96 -10.32 3.20
N ALA A 6 9.96 -10.93 3.85
CA ALA A 6 9.93 -11.02 5.30
C ALA A 6 11.04 -11.98 5.76
N PRO A 7 11.96 -11.56 6.65
CA PRO A 7 13.02 -12.40 7.16
C PRO A 7 12.43 -13.50 8.05
N ASN A 8 13.13 -14.63 8.12
CA ASN A 8 12.75 -15.70 9.03
C ASN A 8 12.90 -15.22 10.49
N ARG A 9 11.92 -15.56 11.34
CA ARG A 9 11.90 -15.18 12.76
C ARG A 9 12.95 -15.91 13.59
N GLU A 10 13.51 -17.00 13.07
CA GLU A 10 14.51 -17.84 13.75
C GLU A 10 15.96 -17.36 13.54
N VAL A 11 16.18 -16.33 12.71
CA VAL A 11 17.53 -15.91 12.31
C VAL A 11 17.69 -14.40 12.36
N CYS A 12 18.77 -13.92 12.96
CA CYS A 12 19.11 -12.49 12.94
C CYS A 12 19.48 -12.07 11.51
N THR A 13 18.70 -11.15 10.93
CA THR A 13 18.93 -10.63 9.58
C THR A 13 19.49 -9.22 9.67
N LEU A 14 20.80 -9.07 9.42
CA LEU A 14 21.51 -7.78 9.52
C LEU A 14 21.07 -6.78 8.44
N ARG A 15 20.71 -7.28 7.25
CA ARG A 15 20.31 -6.48 6.10
C ARG A 15 19.27 -7.25 5.29
N ARG A 16 18.25 -6.54 4.80
CA ARG A 16 17.28 -7.06 3.82
C ARG A 16 17.78 -6.82 2.41
N ASP A 17 17.74 -7.86 1.59
CA ASP A 17 18.03 -7.73 0.16
C ASP A 17 16.86 -7.12 -0.58
N ARG A 18 17.18 -6.38 -1.65
CA ARG A 18 16.17 -5.77 -2.50
C ARG A 18 15.78 -6.75 -3.60
N THR A 19 14.59 -7.30 -3.51
CA THR A 19 14.04 -8.19 -4.54
C THR A 19 13.55 -7.37 -5.75
N ASN A 20 13.89 -7.85 -6.94
CA ASN A 20 13.40 -7.32 -8.22
C ASN A 20 12.51 -8.32 -8.97
N THR A 21 12.14 -9.44 -8.33
CA THR A 21 11.21 -10.40 -8.91
C THR A 21 9.78 -9.86 -8.80
N PRO A 22 8.92 -10.08 -9.81
CA PRO A 22 7.59 -9.48 -9.86
C PRO A 22 6.58 -10.13 -8.89
N LEU A 23 7.02 -11.06 -8.04
CA LEU A 23 6.13 -11.87 -7.20
C LEU A 23 5.31 -11.02 -6.22
N GLN A 24 5.88 -9.93 -5.69
CA GLN A 24 5.15 -8.99 -4.83
C GLN A 24 4.00 -8.30 -5.58
N ALA A 25 4.30 -7.76 -6.76
CA ALA A 25 3.31 -7.14 -7.62
C ALA A 25 2.21 -8.16 -7.99
N LEU A 26 2.61 -9.37 -8.38
CA LEU A 26 1.69 -10.45 -8.71
C LEU A 26 0.74 -10.76 -7.55
N VAL A 27 1.23 -10.83 -6.31
CA VAL A 27 0.36 -11.02 -5.14
C VAL A 27 -0.61 -9.85 -4.98
N THR A 28 -0.14 -8.59 -5.03
CA THR A 28 -1.02 -7.42 -4.87
C THR A 28 -2.08 -7.28 -5.96
N LEU A 29 -1.80 -7.77 -7.17
CA LEU A 29 -2.71 -7.74 -8.31
C LEU A 29 -3.77 -8.84 -8.27
N ASN A 30 -3.47 -10.00 -7.66
CA ASN A 30 -4.33 -11.19 -7.72
C ASN A 30 -5.05 -11.50 -6.41
N ASP A 31 -4.53 -11.06 -5.27
CA ASP A 31 -5.14 -11.39 -3.98
C ASP A 31 -6.40 -10.54 -3.74
N PRO A 32 -7.59 -11.17 -3.54
CA PRO A 32 -8.86 -10.48 -3.33
C PRO A 32 -8.82 -9.44 -2.21
N VAL A 33 -7.99 -9.63 -1.18
CA VAL A 33 -7.89 -8.70 -0.04
C VAL A 33 -7.46 -7.31 -0.51
N TYR A 34 -6.54 -7.21 -1.47
CA TYR A 34 -6.12 -5.92 -2.01
C TYR A 34 -7.20 -5.29 -2.90
N VAL A 35 -7.93 -6.11 -3.65
CA VAL A 35 -9.06 -5.64 -4.47
C VAL A 35 -10.17 -5.08 -3.58
N GLU A 36 -10.59 -5.81 -2.55
CA GLU A 36 -11.62 -5.38 -1.59
C GLU A 36 -11.19 -4.12 -0.83
N SER A 37 -9.92 -4.07 -0.41
CA SER A 37 -9.34 -2.89 0.25
C SER A 37 -9.39 -1.66 -0.65
N SER A 38 -9.09 -1.80 -1.94
CA SER A 38 -9.16 -0.69 -2.91
C SER A 38 -10.60 -0.19 -3.08
N GLN A 39 -11.58 -1.09 -3.11
CA GLN A 39 -12.99 -0.72 -3.21
C GLN A 39 -13.48 -0.02 -1.94
N ALA A 40 -13.12 -0.53 -0.76
CA ALA A 40 -13.47 0.09 0.52
C ALA A 40 -12.86 1.50 0.65
N LEU A 41 -11.61 1.67 0.22
CA LEU A 41 -10.95 2.97 0.15
C LEU A 41 -11.71 3.94 -0.77
N CYS A 42 -12.08 3.50 -1.97
CA CYS A 42 -12.84 4.33 -2.91
C CYS A 42 -14.17 4.79 -2.30
N ARG A 43 -14.91 3.89 -1.63
CA ARG A 43 -16.16 4.26 -0.94
C ARG A 43 -15.92 5.30 0.16
N ARG A 44 -14.88 5.11 0.98
CA ARG A 44 -14.48 6.07 2.03
C ARG A 44 -14.04 7.42 1.47
N MET A 45 -13.37 7.43 0.32
CA MET A 45 -12.97 8.65 -0.37
C MET A 45 -14.19 9.38 -0.95
N TRP A 46 -15.16 8.62 -1.48
CA TRP A 46 -16.35 9.18 -2.12
C TRP A 46 -17.38 9.73 -1.14
N SER A 47 -17.40 9.25 0.11
CA SER A 47 -18.29 9.78 1.15
C SER A 47 -17.99 11.22 1.57
N HIS A 48 -16.86 11.79 1.14
CA HIS A 48 -16.55 13.21 1.35
C HIS A 48 -17.08 14.06 0.18
N GLU A 49 -17.87 15.09 0.48
CA GLU A 49 -18.37 16.07 -0.51
C GLU A 49 -17.38 17.23 -0.71
N VAL A 50 -16.16 16.90 -1.15
CA VAL A 50 -15.08 17.87 -1.40
C VAL A 50 -14.48 17.70 -2.79
N ALA A 51 -13.72 18.69 -3.26
CA ALA A 51 -13.04 18.59 -4.55
C ALA A 51 -12.06 17.40 -4.59
N ALA A 52 -11.84 16.85 -5.79
CA ALA A 52 -11.02 15.65 -6.00
C ALA A 52 -9.59 15.79 -5.43
N THR A 53 -8.98 16.96 -5.52
CA THR A 53 -7.65 17.22 -4.96
C THR A 53 -7.61 16.97 -3.45
N TYR A 54 -8.63 17.42 -2.70
CA TYR A 54 -8.71 17.18 -1.26
C TYR A 54 -8.91 15.70 -0.94
N LYS A 55 -9.69 14.98 -1.76
CA LYS A 55 -9.88 13.53 -1.63
C LYS A 55 -8.55 12.77 -1.80
N LEU A 56 -7.75 13.14 -2.80
CA LEU A 56 -6.44 12.55 -3.04
C LEU A 56 -5.47 12.85 -1.89
N THR A 57 -5.42 14.10 -1.42
CA THR A 57 -4.60 14.46 -0.25
C THR A 57 -5.03 13.67 1.01
N TYR A 58 -6.33 13.49 1.22
CA TYR A 58 -6.85 12.71 2.34
C TYR A 58 -6.39 11.25 2.29
N VAL A 59 -6.60 10.57 1.16
CA VAL A 59 -6.20 9.16 0.97
C VAL A 59 -4.68 9.02 1.10
N PHE A 60 -3.91 9.94 0.52
CA PHE A 60 -2.46 9.95 0.65
C PHE A 60 -2.02 10.04 2.12
N ARG A 61 -2.61 10.97 2.88
CA ARG A 61 -2.34 11.12 4.31
C ARG A 61 -2.74 9.90 5.12
N LEU A 62 -3.83 9.23 4.76
CA LEU A 62 -4.32 8.03 5.45
C LEU A 62 -3.29 6.89 5.39
N PHE A 63 -2.60 6.70 4.27
CA PHE A 63 -1.60 5.64 4.12
C PHE A 63 -0.18 6.06 4.49
N MET A 64 0.23 7.26 4.09
CA MET A 64 1.63 7.70 4.20
C MET A 64 1.89 8.50 5.48
N ALA A 65 0.85 8.79 6.28
CA ALA A 65 0.90 9.61 7.49
C ALA A 65 1.57 11.00 7.31
N ARG A 66 1.63 11.49 6.07
CA ARG A 66 2.27 12.77 5.69
C ARG A 66 1.53 13.43 4.53
N PHE A 67 1.78 14.70 4.27
CA PHE A 67 1.26 15.40 3.08
C PHE A 67 2.04 15.00 1.81
N PRO A 68 1.38 14.99 0.64
CA PRO A 68 2.07 14.84 -0.64
C PRO A 68 3.06 16.00 -0.86
N ARG A 69 4.14 15.73 -1.59
CA ARG A 69 5.13 16.72 -2.02
C ARG A 69 5.06 16.83 -3.53
N ASP A 70 5.41 18.00 -4.08
CA ASP A 70 5.38 18.29 -5.51
C ASP A 70 6.65 17.84 -6.27
N GLU A 71 7.47 16.99 -5.63
CA GLU A 71 8.75 16.48 -6.16
C GLU A 71 8.58 15.46 -7.29
#